data_AF-A0A6G7ZR66-F1
#
_entry.id   AF-A0A6G7ZR66-F1
#
_cell.length_a   1.000
_cell.length_b   1.000
_cell.length_c   1.000
_cell.angle_alpha   90.00
_cell.angle_beta   90.00
_cell.angle_gamma   90.00
#
_symmetry.space_group_name_H-M   'P 1'
#
loop_
_entity.id
_entity.type
_entity.pdbx_description
1 polymer ?
#
loop_
_entity_poly.entity_id
_entity_poly.type
_entity_poly.pdbx_seq_one_letter_code
_entity_poly.pdbx_strand_id
1 'polypeptide(L)'
;MLAAGACVCARPVAAQTTVAYAPVGGGTSKPVGQHPVDPGYTPEDIAKDAKFDLREGRFYNKPGATRAQYNTDWQECRLIARGSRTPAGMVPYVYNPAVISPLAAGAGGFLGGMIASAIIEGQQRSANRKSCLLIRGWRMVKASRGLSQAAIGMTDAQADAYFNSVLGAQHVDGEITERTTFSIDPSLLGDTAGPLSGPEALFAGKKVDPATPIDLLPGEGTIVLATRRSHPTGAGRSVRLTLARYDRSVGDLVYQPRDWKKKGDRTTYTQEMVSGDRRAGLEVQMLKLTAGDYVLNGSEIGGAQVVSSNCFGAPVFHLDPGEVLYIGDFVPVAAARGPDGKKVTGLGYVSRLEDSRRILARAQPTLAAALKPAKLENRATYACSAVNMDRWDIPGAETASAPVPAAGAVVSATPSS
;
A
#
# COMPACT_ATOMS: atom_id res chain seq x y z
N MET A 1 52.28 28.28 -22.82
CA MET A 1 51.93 27.00 -22.16
C MET A 1 51.10 27.30 -20.92
N LEU A 2 49.79 27.09 -20.98
CA LEU A 2 48.92 27.00 -19.80
C LEU A 2 47.71 26.16 -20.24
N ALA A 3 47.65 24.94 -19.72
CA ALA A 3 46.65 23.94 -20.05
C ALA A 3 45.34 24.24 -19.29
N ALA A 4 44.23 24.31 -20.02
CA ALA A 4 42.89 24.36 -19.45
C ALA A 4 42.45 22.94 -19.07
N GLY A 5 42.37 22.66 -17.77
CA GLY A 5 41.80 21.42 -17.24
C GLY A 5 40.27 21.46 -17.31
N ALA A 6 39.69 20.57 -18.13
CA ALA A 6 38.26 20.34 -18.15
C ALA A 6 37.85 19.59 -16.86
N CYS A 7 37.11 20.28 -15.99
CA CYS A 7 36.49 19.66 -14.83
C CYS A 7 35.25 18.87 -15.31
N VAL A 8 35.41 17.55 -15.45
CA VAL A 8 34.31 16.63 -15.73
C VAL A 8 33.47 16.51 -14.46
N CYS A 9 32.36 17.24 -14.39
CA CYS A 9 31.34 17.02 -13.37
C CYS A 9 30.75 15.62 -13.57
N ALA A 10 31.20 14.66 -12.77
CA ALA A 10 30.55 13.36 -12.63
C ALA A 10 29.10 13.61 -12.16
N ARG A 11 28.14 13.45 -13.07
CA ARG A 11 26.73 13.38 -12.68
C ARG A 11 26.56 12.14 -11.80
N PRO A 12 25.99 12.23 -10.59
CA PRO A 12 25.61 11.05 -9.86
C PRO A 12 24.61 10.29 -10.74
N VAL A 13 25.02 9.10 -11.20
CA VAL A 13 24.10 8.13 -11.78
C VAL A 13 23.14 7.80 -10.64
N ALA A 14 21.91 8.31 -10.71
CA ALA A 14 20.85 7.86 -9.82
C ALA A 14 20.78 6.35 -9.96
N ALA A 15 21.14 5.61 -8.90
CA ALA A 15 21.09 4.18 -8.88
C ALA A 15 19.68 3.77 -9.33
N GLN A 16 19.60 2.99 -10.41
CA GLN A 16 18.33 2.46 -10.89
C GLN A 16 17.86 1.42 -9.88
N THR A 17 17.08 1.85 -8.90
CA THR A 17 16.33 0.93 -8.05
C THR A 17 15.36 0.20 -8.96
N THR A 18 15.49 -1.13 -9.05
CA THR A 18 14.68 -1.98 -9.92
C THR A 18 13.62 -2.69 -9.07
N VAL A 19 12.41 -2.83 -9.62
CA VAL A 19 11.44 -3.77 -9.06
C VAL A 19 11.95 -5.15 -9.43
N ALA A 20 12.42 -5.89 -8.42
CA ALA A 20 12.81 -7.27 -8.55
C ALA A 20 11.66 -8.14 -8.03
N TYR A 21 11.54 -9.35 -8.57
CA TYR A 21 10.60 -10.33 -8.04
C TYR A 21 11.41 -11.35 -7.25
N ALA A 22 11.11 -11.48 -5.96
CA ALA A 22 11.77 -12.43 -5.09
C ALA A 22 10.92 -13.69 -5.01
N PRO A 23 11.50 -14.89 -5.19
CA PRO A 23 10.84 -16.08 -4.71
C PRO A 23 10.77 -16.02 -3.18
N VAL A 24 9.56 -16.07 -2.65
CA VAL A 24 9.28 -16.24 -1.22
C VAL A 24 8.50 -17.54 -1.05
N GLY A 25 8.77 -18.34 -0.01
CA GLY A 25 8.06 -19.59 0.24
C GLY A 25 8.34 -20.73 -0.76
N GLY A 26 7.97 -21.97 -0.38
CA GLY A 26 8.10 -23.16 -1.24
C GLY A 26 7.31 -23.02 -2.55
N GLY A 27 7.63 -23.84 -3.55
CA GLY A 27 7.26 -23.64 -4.97
C GLY A 27 5.78 -23.57 -5.36
N THR A 28 4.84 -23.55 -4.42
CA THR A 28 3.40 -23.40 -4.66
C THR A 28 2.90 -22.07 -4.08
N SER A 29 2.38 -21.18 -4.92
CA SER A 29 1.66 -19.98 -4.51
C SER A 29 0.36 -20.38 -3.82
N LYS A 30 0.36 -20.39 -2.48
CA LYS A 30 -0.84 -20.63 -1.69
C LYS A 30 -1.31 -19.32 -1.06
N PRO A 31 -2.62 -19.04 -1.05
CA PRO A 31 -3.19 -17.95 -0.27
C PRO A 31 -2.74 -18.01 1.19
N VAL A 32 -2.53 -16.85 1.81
CA VAL A 32 -2.19 -16.79 3.24
C VAL A 32 -3.42 -16.41 4.06
N GLY A 33 -3.67 -17.13 5.14
CA GLY A 33 -4.77 -16.84 6.06
C GLY A 33 -4.78 -15.38 6.51
N GLN A 34 -5.97 -14.78 6.58
CA GLN A 34 -6.14 -13.35 6.92
C GLN A 34 -5.83 -13.05 8.39
N HIS A 35 -6.00 -14.05 9.26
CA HIS A 35 -5.79 -13.99 10.70
C HIS A 35 -4.63 -14.92 11.07
N PRO A 36 -3.39 -14.41 11.14
CA PRO A 36 -2.27 -15.24 11.55
C PRO A 36 -2.41 -15.60 13.03
N VAL A 37 -2.31 -16.89 13.33
CA VAL A 37 -2.27 -17.42 14.69
C VAL A 37 -0.91 -18.07 14.89
N ASP A 38 -0.26 -17.75 16.01
CA ASP A 38 0.94 -18.47 16.44
C ASP A 38 0.52 -19.49 17.51
N PRO A 39 0.45 -20.79 17.19
CA PRO A 39 0.00 -21.81 18.14
C PRO A 39 0.93 -21.97 19.34
N GLY A 40 2.14 -21.41 19.30
CA GLY A 40 3.10 -21.43 20.41
C GLY A 40 2.97 -20.28 21.41
N TYR A 41 2.07 -19.31 21.18
CA TYR A 41 1.87 -18.17 22.08
C TYR A 41 0.57 -18.32 22.89
N THR A 42 0.67 -18.35 24.22
CA THR A 42 -0.52 -18.35 25.06
C THR A 42 -1.09 -16.93 25.22
N PRO A 43 -2.37 -16.79 25.61
CA PRO A 43 -2.95 -15.48 25.94
C PRO A 43 -2.14 -14.69 26.98
N GLU A 44 -1.49 -15.39 27.92
CA GLU A 44 -0.64 -14.79 28.96
C GLU A 44 0.64 -14.21 28.36
N ASP A 45 1.28 -14.91 27.42
CA ASP A 45 2.46 -14.42 26.71
C ASP A 45 2.15 -13.18 25.87
N ILE A 46 0.99 -13.18 25.19
CA ILE A 46 0.50 -12.03 24.43
C ILE A 46 0.25 -10.85 25.37
N ALA A 47 -0.43 -11.09 26.50
CA ALA A 47 -0.70 -10.05 27.48
C ALA A 47 0.60 -9.44 28.04
N LYS A 48 1.63 -10.27 28.30
CA LYS A 48 2.94 -9.82 28.78
C LYS A 48 3.67 -8.95 27.76
N ASP A 49 3.68 -9.35 26.48
CA ASP A 49 4.32 -8.60 25.42
C ASP A 49 3.59 -7.27 25.12
N ALA A 50 2.26 -7.25 25.19
CA ALA A 50 1.47 -6.05 24.94
C ALA A 50 1.62 -4.98 26.06
N LYS A 51 1.97 -5.39 27.29
CA LYS A 51 2.23 -4.46 28.42
C LYS A 51 3.42 -3.52 28.19
N PHE A 52 4.37 -3.88 27.32
CA PHE A 52 5.52 -3.01 27.05
C PHE A 52 5.14 -1.68 26.44
N ASP A 53 4.00 -1.58 25.73
CA ASP A 53 3.55 -0.31 25.16
C ASP A 53 3.34 0.74 26.29
N LEU A 54 2.75 0.36 27.44
CA LEU A 54 2.53 1.23 28.62
C LEU A 54 3.80 1.80 29.22
N ARG A 55 4.83 0.95 29.35
CA ARG A 55 6.11 1.33 29.97
C ARG A 55 6.89 2.35 29.14
N GLU A 56 6.55 2.49 27.86
CA GLU A 56 7.10 3.51 26.96
C GLU A 56 6.32 4.84 27.02
N GLY A 57 5.46 5.03 28.03
CA GLY A 57 4.67 6.25 28.23
C GLY A 57 3.52 6.40 27.22
N ARG A 58 3.04 5.29 26.66
CA ARG A 58 1.94 5.27 25.68
C ARG A 58 1.05 4.06 25.88
N PHE A 59 -0.21 4.12 25.47
CA PHE A 59 -1.09 2.95 25.48
C PHE A 59 -2.10 3.02 24.35
N TYR A 60 -2.78 1.91 24.08
CA TYR A 60 -3.83 1.86 23.08
C TYR A 60 -5.19 1.79 23.75
N ASN A 61 -6.15 2.58 23.25
CA ASN A 61 -7.54 2.53 23.65
C ASN A 61 -8.44 2.49 22.41
N LYS A 62 -9.49 1.69 22.45
CA LYS A 62 -10.56 1.69 21.46
C LYS A 62 -11.88 1.68 22.23
N PRO A 63 -12.74 2.71 22.11
CA PRO A 63 -13.98 2.76 22.88
C PRO A 63 -14.83 1.50 22.71
N GLY A 64 -15.31 0.96 23.83
CA GLY A 64 -16.10 -0.29 23.87
C GLY A 64 -15.30 -1.58 23.64
N ALA A 65 -13.99 -1.51 23.41
CA ALA A 65 -13.18 -2.71 23.24
C ALA A 65 -12.92 -3.45 24.56
N THR A 66 -12.65 -4.75 24.47
CA THR A 66 -12.24 -5.59 25.60
C THR A 66 -10.75 -5.92 25.58
N ARG A 67 -10.18 -6.35 26.72
CA ARG A 67 -8.77 -6.77 26.79
C ARG A 67 -8.48 -7.92 25.82
N ALA A 68 -9.42 -8.85 25.66
CA ALA A 68 -9.30 -9.95 24.73
C ALA A 68 -9.22 -9.46 23.27
N GLN A 69 -10.03 -8.47 22.90
CA GLN A 69 -9.96 -7.85 21.56
C GLN A 69 -8.63 -7.15 21.34
N TYR A 70 -8.12 -6.41 22.33
CA TYR A 70 -6.80 -5.78 22.22
C TYR A 70 -5.69 -6.81 22.02
N ASN A 71 -5.64 -7.84 22.87
CA ASN A 71 -4.60 -8.87 22.77
C ASN A 71 -4.65 -9.58 21.40
N THR A 72 -5.84 -9.86 20.89
CA THR A 72 -6.05 -10.47 19.56
C THR A 72 -5.53 -9.55 18.46
N ASP A 73 -6.00 -8.30 18.41
CA ASP A 73 -5.58 -7.32 17.40
C ASP A 73 -4.09 -7.03 17.47
N TRP A 74 -3.54 -6.92 18.69
CA TRP A 74 -2.13 -6.66 18.92
C TRP A 74 -1.25 -7.80 18.40
N GLN A 75 -1.62 -9.05 18.71
CA GLN A 75 -0.87 -10.22 18.24
C GLN A 75 -0.97 -10.39 16.74
N GLU A 76 -2.15 -10.23 16.14
CA GLU A 76 -2.30 -10.27 14.69
C GLU A 76 -1.45 -9.19 14.02
N CYS A 77 -1.52 -7.94 14.49
CA CYS A 77 -0.72 -6.85 13.95
C CYS A 77 0.79 -7.08 14.14
N ARG A 78 1.22 -7.70 15.24
CA ARG A 78 2.62 -8.09 15.47
C ARG A 78 3.08 -9.17 14.49
N LEU A 79 2.26 -10.20 14.27
CA LEU A 79 2.58 -11.29 13.34
C LEU A 79 2.67 -10.77 11.90
N ILE A 80 1.71 -9.93 11.49
CA ILE A 80 1.74 -9.21 10.20
C ILE A 80 3.02 -8.39 10.06
N ALA A 81 3.36 -7.58 11.06
CA ALA A 81 4.57 -6.75 11.05
C ALA A 81 5.88 -7.57 11.03
N ARG A 82 5.85 -8.83 11.47
CA ARG A 82 6.98 -9.78 11.39
C ARG A 82 7.06 -10.54 10.07
N GLY A 83 6.12 -10.32 9.15
CA GLY A 83 6.08 -11.04 7.88
C GLY A 83 5.48 -12.44 7.98
N SER A 84 4.70 -12.75 9.02
CA SER A 84 3.98 -14.05 9.10
C SER A 84 2.97 -14.25 7.96
N ARG A 85 2.67 -13.17 7.22
CA ARG A 85 1.82 -13.16 6.04
C ARG A 85 2.60 -13.03 4.72
N THR A 86 3.90 -13.32 4.69
CA THR A 86 4.62 -13.27 3.41
C THR A 86 4.21 -14.47 2.54
N PRO A 87 3.56 -14.23 1.39
CA PRO A 87 3.00 -15.27 0.54
C PRO A 87 4.09 -16.09 -0.15
N ALA A 88 3.75 -17.32 -0.55
CA ALA A 88 4.61 -18.15 -1.37
C ALA A 88 4.50 -17.77 -2.86
N GLY A 89 5.59 -17.89 -3.64
CA GLY A 89 5.64 -17.48 -5.06
C GLY A 89 6.57 -16.29 -5.31
N MET A 90 6.35 -15.56 -6.41
CA MET A 90 7.13 -14.37 -6.73
C MET A 90 6.45 -13.13 -6.18
N VAL A 91 7.07 -12.50 -5.17
CA VAL A 91 6.57 -11.26 -4.57
C VAL A 91 7.34 -10.08 -5.17
N PRO A 92 6.67 -9.02 -5.65
CA PRO A 92 7.36 -7.81 -6.05
C PRO A 92 8.05 -7.19 -4.84
N TYR A 93 9.35 -6.94 -4.94
CA TYR A 93 10.12 -6.23 -3.92
C TYR A 93 11.03 -5.19 -4.58
N VAL A 94 11.28 -4.11 -3.84
CA VAL A 94 12.15 -3.04 -4.29
C VAL A 94 13.58 -3.35 -3.88
N TYR A 95 14.45 -3.52 -4.88
CA TYR A 95 15.86 -3.81 -4.69
C TYR A 95 16.71 -2.57 -5.01
N ASN A 96 17.57 -2.16 -4.06
CA ASN A 96 18.60 -1.16 -4.29
C ASN A 96 19.98 -1.83 -4.39
N PRO A 97 20.57 -1.96 -5.59
CA PRO A 97 21.88 -2.59 -5.78
C PRO A 97 23.04 -1.84 -5.10
N ALA A 98 22.85 -0.57 -4.73
CA ALA A 98 23.86 0.20 -4.00
C ALA A 98 23.98 -0.20 -2.51
N VAL A 99 23.00 -0.95 -1.97
CA VAL A 99 22.94 -1.34 -0.56
C VAL A 99 23.05 -2.87 -0.38
N ILE A 100 22.61 -3.66 -1.37
CA ILE A 100 22.60 -5.13 -1.29
C ILE A 100 23.17 -5.68 -2.60
N SER A 101 24.08 -6.67 -2.53
CA SER A 101 24.71 -7.22 -3.74
C SER A 101 23.79 -8.22 -4.48
N PRO A 102 23.86 -8.31 -5.83
CA PRO A 102 23.05 -9.24 -6.62
C PRO A 102 23.31 -10.72 -6.28
N LEU A 103 24.51 -11.04 -5.81
CA LEU A 103 24.94 -12.39 -5.43
C LEU A 103 24.29 -12.87 -4.12
N ALA A 104 23.95 -11.94 -3.21
CA ALA A 104 23.21 -12.26 -1.98
C ALA A 104 21.72 -12.55 -2.22
N ALA A 105 21.15 -12.06 -3.32
CA ALA A 105 19.75 -12.30 -3.71
C ALA A 105 19.55 -13.60 -4.51
N GLY A 106 20.62 -14.18 -5.07
CA GLY A 106 20.55 -15.35 -5.96
C GLY A 106 20.65 -16.72 -5.28
N ALA A 107 21.04 -16.80 -4.01
CA ALA A 107 21.18 -18.06 -3.29
C ALA A 107 19.85 -18.45 -2.61
N GLY A 108 19.32 -19.63 -2.98
CA GLY A 108 17.99 -20.11 -2.60
C GLY A 108 17.71 -20.07 -1.10
N GLY A 109 16.57 -19.50 -0.73
CA GLY A 109 15.97 -19.60 0.60
C GLY A 109 16.04 -18.35 1.49
N PHE A 110 16.76 -17.29 1.10
CA PHE A 110 17.10 -16.20 2.04
C PHE A 110 16.20 -14.95 1.98
N LEU A 111 15.33 -14.79 0.98
CA LEU A 111 14.64 -13.50 0.72
C LEU A 111 13.37 -13.24 1.58
N GLY A 112 12.67 -14.27 2.04
CA GLY A 112 11.68 -14.11 3.12
C GLY A 112 12.36 -13.59 4.40
N GLY A 113 13.61 -14.02 4.62
CA GLY A 113 14.52 -13.50 5.65
C GLY A 113 15.03 -12.08 5.36
N MET A 114 15.01 -11.59 4.11
CA MET A 114 15.42 -10.23 3.72
C MET A 114 14.31 -9.19 3.68
N ILE A 115 13.04 -9.59 3.53
CA ILE A 115 11.92 -8.69 3.86
C ILE A 115 11.86 -8.57 5.38
N ALA A 116 12.00 -9.67 6.13
CA ALA A 116 12.25 -9.63 7.58
C ALA A 116 13.56 -8.88 7.94
N SER A 117 14.54 -8.94 7.04
CA SER A 117 15.80 -8.21 6.76
C SER A 117 15.78 -6.69 6.82
N ALA A 118 15.10 -6.10 5.83
CA ALA A 118 14.90 -4.67 5.74
C ALA A 118 13.92 -4.18 6.82
N ILE A 119 13.08 -5.07 7.34
CA ILE A 119 12.28 -4.89 8.55
C ILE A 119 13.11 -5.25 9.83
N ILE A 120 14.46 -5.31 9.79
CA ILE A 120 15.31 -5.59 10.97
C ILE A 120 15.38 -4.42 11.93
N GLU A 121 15.15 -3.18 11.50
CA GLU A 121 15.02 -2.12 12.48
C GLU A 121 13.72 -2.36 13.26
N GLY A 122 13.83 -2.70 14.55
CA GLY A 122 12.67 -2.87 15.43
C GLY A 122 11.68 -1.69 15.35
N GLN A 123 12.18 -0.52 14.94
CA GLN A 123 11.41 0.66 14.59
C GLN A 123 10.39 0.42 13.46
N GLN A 124 10.76 -0.21 12.34
CA GLN A 124 9.85 -0.45 11.22
C GLN A 124 8.76 -1.48 11.58
N ARG A 125 9.10 -2.54 12.33
CA ARG A 125 8.11 -3.49 12.88
C ARG A 125 7.12 -2.80 13.80
N SER A 126 7.64 -1.96 14.69
CA SER A 126 6.81 -1.16 15.60
C SER A 126 5.93 -0.18 14.83
N ALA A 127 6.43 0.44 13.75
CA ALA A 127 5.68 1.36 12.91
C ALA A 127 4.53 0.64 12.17
N ASN A 128 4.79 -0.52 11.56
CA ASN A 128 3.77 -1.32 10.89
C ASN A 128 2.72 -1.86 11.88
N ARG A 129 3.14 -2.33 13.07
CA ARG A 129 2.19 -2.73 14.14
C ARG A 129 1.31 -1.56 14.57
N LYS A 130 1.91 -0.39 14.80
CA LYS A 130 1.17 0.84 15.14
C LYS A 130 0.18 1.20 14.03
N SER A 131 0.61 1.21 12.78
CA SER A 131 -0.24 1.49 11.61
C SER A 131 -1.46 0.55 11.58
N CYS A 132 -1.21 -0.76 11.71
CA CYS A 132 -2.24 -1.79 11.77
C CYS A 132 -3.28 -1.53 12.88
N LEU A 133 -2.82 -1.25 14.11
CA LEU A 133 -3.70 -0.94 15.24
C LEU A 133 -4.53 0.32 14.98
N LEU A 134 -3.90 1.41 14.50
CA LEU A 134 -4.61 2.65 14.18
C LEU A 134 -5.67 2.45 13.08
N ILE A 135 -5.36 1.66 12.04
CA ILE A 135 -6.30 1.33 10.96
C ILE A 135 -7.48 0.51 11.47
N ARG A 136 -7.27 -0.36 12.47
CA ARG A 136 -8.32 -1.13 13.16
C ARG A 136 -9.14 -0.27 14.15
N GLY A 137 -8.88 1.03 14.23
CA GLY A 137 -9.61 1.97 15.07
C GLY A 137 -9.11 2.04 16.51
N TRP A 138 -7.93 1.48 16.81
CA TRP A 138 -7.26 1.77 18.07
C TRP A 138 -6.70 3.20 18.05
N ARG A 139 -6.77 3.85 19.19
CA ARG A 139 -6.20 5.17 19.44
C ARG A 139 -4.92 4.99 20.25
N MET A 140 -3.81 5.53 19.79
CA MET A 140 -2.59 5.58 20.58
C MET A 140 -2.63 6.82 21.46
N VAL A 141 -2.65 6.62 22.77
CA VAL A 141 -2.62 7.68 23.77
C VAL A 141 -1.20 7.81 24.28
N LYS A 142 -0.61 9.00 24.13
CA LYS A 142 0.63 9.34 24.82
C LYS A 142 0.26 9.86 26.21
N ALA A 143 0.75 9.15 27.22
CA ALA A 143 0.46 9.44 28.61
C ALA A 143 0.97 10.83 29.00
N SER A 144 0.29 11.48 29.95
CA SER A 144 0.79 12.72 30.55
C SER A 144 2.14 12.48 31.24
N ARG A 145 2.90 13.54 31.50
CA ARG A 145 4.19 13.42 32.22
C ARG A 145 4.00 12.78 33.60
N GLY A 146 2.94 13.16 34.32
CA GLY A 146 2.61 12.60 35.63
C GLY A 146 2.31 11.10 35.57
N LEU A 147 1.45 10.68 34.62
CA LEU A 147 1.14 9.27 34.42
C LEU A 147 2.36 8.46 33.98
N SER A 148 3.18 9.01 33.07
CA SER A 148 4.40 8.35 32.61
C SER A 148 5.40 8.14 33.74
N GLN A 149 5.55 9.12 34.65
CA GLN A 149 6.40 8.98 35.83
C GLN A 149 5.83 7.97 36.84
N ALA A 150 4.51 8.00 37.07
CA ALA A 150 3.85 7.02 37.93
C ALA A 150 4.02 5.59 37.37
N ALA A 151 3.93 5.42 36.05
CA ALA A 151 4.07 4.13 35.37
C ALA A 151 5.45 3.48 35.55
N ILE A 152 6.53 4.26 35.71
CA ILE A 152 7.87 3.73 35.97
C ILE A 152 7.93 2.98 37.30
N GLY A 153 7.17 3.42 38.31
CA GLY A 153 7.13 2.81 39.63
C GLY A 153 6.03 1.76 39.82
N MET A 154 5.21 1.49 38.79
CA MET A 154 4.12 0.51 38.90
C MET A 154 4.67 -0.92 38.91
N THR A 155 4.11 -1.74 39.80
CA THR A 155 4.23 -3.20 39.68
C THR A 155 3.44 -3.71 38.47
N ASP A 156 3.71 -4.93 38.03
CA ASP A 156 2.98 -5.54 36.90
C ASP A 156 1.46 -5.59 37.14
N ALA A 157 1.05 -5.90 38.38
CA ALA A 157 -0.36 -5.92 38.75
C ALA A 157 -1.01 -4.52 38.69
N GLN A 158 -0.27 -3.47 39.08
CA GLN A 158 -0.74 -2.09 39.00
C GLN A 158 -0.85 -1.61 37.55
N ALA A 159 0.14 -1.92 36.72
CA ALA A 159 0.12 -1.59 35.30
C ALA A 159 -1.05 -2.30 34.58
N ASP A 160 -1.31 -3.56 34.92
CA ASP A 160 -2.45 -4.31 34.39
C ASP A 160 -3.80 -3.74 34.82
N ALA A 161 -3.95 -3.45 36.12
CA ALA A 161 -5.17 -2.85 36.64
C ALA A 161 -5.45 -1.49 35.97
N TYR A 162 -4.41 -0.66 35.82
CA TYR A 162 -4.51 0.62 35.11
C TYR A 162 -4.92 0.41 33.66
N PHE A 163 -4.23 -0.46 32.91
CA PHE A 163 -4.55 -0.68 31.50
C PHE A 163 -5.97 -1.20 31.30
N ASN A 164 -6.41 -2.14 32.13
CA ASN A 164 -7.76 -2.67 32.07
C ASN A 164 -8.82 -1.61 32.42
N SER A 165 -8.46 -0.57 33.19
CA SER A 165 -9.37 0.55 33.48
C SER A 165 -9.53 1.54 32.31
N VAL A 166 -8.48 1.72 31.49
CA VAL A 166 -8.50 2.67 30.36
C VAL A 166 -8.87 2.03 29.03
N LEU A 167 -8.72 0.71 28.91
CA LEU A 167 -9.09 -0.02 27.71
C LEU A 167 -10.62 -0.07 27.58
N GLY A 168 -11.13 0.33 26.42
CA GLY A 168 -12.57 0.36 26.19
C GLY A 168 -13.23 1.64 26.68
N ALA A 169 -12.51 2.49 27.40
CA ALA A 169 -13.03 3.74 27.92
C ALA A 169 -13.37 4.71 26.77
N GLN A 170 -14.49 5.43 26.92
CA GLN A 170 -14.89 6.45 25.96
C GLN A 170 -13.95 7.66 25.98
N HIS A 171 -13.46 8.00 27.18
CA HIS A 171 -12.60 9.14 27.43
C HIS A 171 -11.34 8.63 28.16
N VAL A 172 -10.18 9.12 27.71
CA VAL A 172 -8.86 8.78 28.27
C VAL A 172 -7.99 10.02 28.27
N ASP A 173 -7.23 10.21 29.33
CA ASP A 173 -6.34 11.36 29.48
C ASP A 173 -5.04 11.17 28.69
N GLY A 174 -4.68 12.17 27.89
CA GLY A 174 -3.40 12.20 27.17
C GLY A 174 -3.51 12.80 25.77
N GLU A 175 -2.38 12.83 25.06
CA GLU A 175 -2.35 13.22 23.65
C GLU A 175 -2.78 12.01 22.80
N ILE A 176 -3.93 12.12 22.14
CA ILE A 176 -4.53 11.04 21.35
C ILE A 176 -4.07 11.15 19.90
N THR A 177 -3.49 10.07 19.39
CA THR A 177 -3.27 9.85 17.96
C THR A 177 -4.23 8.78 17.48
N GLU A 178 -5.12 9.14 16.56
CA GLU A 178 -6.00 8.21 15.87
C GLU A 178 -5.92 8.40 14.35
N ARG A 179 -6.41 7.41 13.61
CA ARG A 179 -6.52 7.49 12.16
C ARG A 179 -7.91 7.09 11.72
N THR A 180 -8.69 8.10 11.34
CA THR A 180 -10.09 7.96 10.92
C THR A 180 -10.27 8.17 9.42
N THR A 181 -9.30 8.83 8.78
CA THR A 181 -9.28 9.10 7.35
C THR A 181 -8.13 8.37 6.68
N PHE A 182 -8.41 7.77 5.52
CA PHE A 182 -7.45 7.00 4.72
C PHE A 182 -7.31 7.56 3.29
N SER A 183 -7.68 8.82 3.10
CA SER A 183 -7.54 9.59 1.87
C SER A 183 -6.86 10.92 2.17
N ILE A 184 -6.32 11.58 1.14
CA ILE A 184 -5.84 12.95 1.28
C ILE A 184 -7.03 13.89 1.47
N ASP A 185 -6.88 14.87 2.35
CA ASP A 185 -7.89 15.90 2.59
C ASP A 185 -8.15 16.69 1.29
N PRO A 186 -9.42 16.86 0.86
CA PRO A 186 -9.76 17.57 -0.38
C PRO A 186 -9.21 19.00 -0.47
N SER A 187 -9.06 19.70 0.66
CA SER A 187 -8.49 21.06 0.70
C SER A 187 -7.03 21.10 0.23
N LEU A 188 -6.31 19.98 0.28
CA LEU A 188 -4.92 19.88 -0.16
C LEU A 188 -4.77 19.58 -1.66
N LEU A 189 -5.88 19.34 -2.36
CA LEU A 189 -5.88 18.98 -3.79
C LEU A 189 -5.93 20.21 -4.71
N GLY A 190 -6.17 21.40 -4.16
CA GLY A 190 -6.35 22.64 -4.92
C GLY A 190 -7.65 22.65 -5.72
N ASP A 191 -7.71 23.57 -6.71
CA ASP A 191 -8.84 23.62 -7.63
C ASP A 191 -8.70 22.52 -8.69
N THR A 192 -9.34 21.38 -8.42
CA THR A 192 -9.30 20.21 -9.29
C THR A 192 -10.25 20.30 -10.48
N ALA A 193 -11.17 21.27 -10.47
CA ALA A 193 -12.13 21.51 -11.54
C ALA A 193 -11.72 22.67 -12.47
N GLY A 194 -10.86 23.56 -12.00
CA GLY A 194 -10.36 24.71 -12.73
C GLY A 194 -9.29 24.40 -13.78
N PRO A 195 -8.80 25.45 -14.46
CA PRO A 195 -7.78 25.34 -15.49
C PRO A 195 -6.44 24.87 -14.89
N LEU A 196 -5.76 23.99 -15.60
CA LEU A 196 -4.44 23.50 -15.22
C LEU A 196 -3.34 24.37 -15.83
N SER A 197 -2.28 24.66 -15.07
CA SER A 197 -1.21 25.57 -15.49
C SER A 197 -0.18 24.94 -16.44
N GLY A 198 -0.26 23.64 -16.72
CA GLY A 198 0.69 22.91 -17.57
C GLY A 198 0.04 22.25 -18.77
N PRO A 199 0.82 21.78 -19.76
CA PRO A 199 0.28 21.12 -20.94
C PRO A 199 -0.47 19.83 -20.58
N GLU A 200 -1.32 19.40 -21.49
CA GLU A 200 -1.94 18.07 -21.46
C GLU A 200 -1.03 17.07 -22.17
N ALA A 201 -0.87 15.87 -21.61
CA ALA A 201 -0.07 14.80 -22.17
C ALA A 201 -0.86 13.48 -22.20
N LEU A 202 -0.59 12.67 -23.21
CA LEU A 202 -1.07 11.29 -23.34
C LEU A 202 0.13 10.35 -23.40
N PHE A 203 0.09 9.26 -22.65
CA PHE A 203 1.17 8.28 -22.57
C PHE A 203 0.62 6.85 -22.69
N ALA A 204 1.19 6.10 -23.64
CA ALA A 204 0.82 4.71 -23.93
C ALA A 204 1.92 3.70 -23.54
N GLY A 205 3.00 4.16 -22.91
CA GLY A 205 4.17 3.35 -22.59
C GLY A 205 5.48 3.97 -23.09
N LYS A 206 6.59 3.47 -22.56
CA LYS A 206 7.92 3.95 -22.93
C LYS A 206 8.21 3.58 -24.39
N LYS A 207 8.52 4.58 -25.22
CA LYS A 207 8.77 4.43 -26.67
C LYS A 207 7.56 3.89 -27.46
N VAL A 208 6.35 4.05 -26.93
CA VAL A 208 5.11 3.78 -27.66
C VAL A 208 4.54 5.12 -28.10
N ASP A 209 4.28 5.28 -29.39
CA ASP A 209 3.55 6.44 -29.89
C ASP A 209 2.09 6.35 -29.40
N PRO A 210 1.58 7.34 -28.64
CA PRO A 210 0.21 7.34 -28.18
C PRO A 210 -0.85 7.33 -29.28
N ALA A 211 -0.50 7.65 -30.52
CA ALA A 211 -1.38 7.54 -31.69
C ALA A 211 -1.41 6.13 -32.32
N THR A 212 -0.53 5.22 -31.91
CA THR A 212 -0.56 3.83 -32.38
C THR A 212 -1.81 3.13 -31.84
N PRO A 213 -2.70 2.57 -32.69
CA PRO A 213 -3.89 1.87 -32.22
C PRO A 213 -3.57 0.81 -31.16
N ILE A 214 -4.36 0.78 -30.10
CA ILE A 214 -4.24 -0.24 -29.05
C ILE A 214 -5.12 -1.42 -29.41
N ASP A 215 -4.48 -2.50 -29.86
CA ASP A 215 -5.14 -3.78 -30.10
C ASP A 215 -5.23 -4.58 -28.78
N LEU A 216 -6.45 -4.95 -28.39
CA LEU A 216 -6.70 -5.83 -27.25
C LEU A 216 -6.73 -7.29 -27.71
N LEU A 217 -5.92 -8.14 -27.07
CA LEU A 217 -5.99 -9.59 -27.28
C LEU A 217 -7.23 -10.17 -26.56
N PRO A 218 -7.67 -11.39 -26.93
CA PRO A 218 -8.70 -12.09 -26.17
C PRO A 218 -8.33 -12.17 -24.68
N GLY A 219 -9.25 -11.73 -23.82
CA GLY A 219 -9.03 -11.70 -22.37
C GLY A 219 -8.23 -10.49 -21.87
N GLU A 220 -7.97 -9.46 -22.71
CA GLU A 220 -7.38 -8.19 -22.28
C GLU A 220 -8.41 -7.06 -22.25
N GLY A 221 -8.17 -6.07 -21.40
CA GLY A 221 -8.83 -4.77 -21.39
C GLY A 221 -7.81 -3.63 -21.26
N THR A 222 -8.28 -2.40 -21.28
CA THR A 222 -7.46 -1.20 -21.03
C THR A 222 -8.00 -0.44 -19.85
N ILE A 223 -7.10 0.05 -19.00
CA ILE A 223 -7.44 1.08 -18.03
C ILE A 223 -6.83 2.41 -18.44
N VAL A 224 -7.52 3.48 -18.07
CA VAL A 224 -7.09 4.87 -18.24
C VAL A 224 -7.08 5.52 -16.88
N LEU A 225 -5.98 6.17 -16.56
CA LEU A 225 -5.82 6.92 -15.33
C LEU A 225 -5.01 8.16 -15.63
N ALA A 226 -5.14 9.21 -14.81
CA ALA A 226 -4.36 10.42 -15.02
C ALA A 226 -3.55 10.84 -13.79
N THR A 227 -2.46 11.57 -14.02
CA THR A 227 -1.81 12.37 -12.98
C THR A 227 -2.22 13.82 -13.18
N ARG A 228 -2.90 14.41 -12.18
CA ARG A 228 -3.38 15.80 -12.20
C ARG A 228 -2.56 16.66 -11.24
N ARG A 229 -1.96 17.73 -11.75
CA ARG A 229 -1.16 18.69 -10.97
C ARG A 229 -1.91 20.01 -10.84
N SER A 230 -2.98 19.99 -10.05
CA SER A 230 -3.87 21.13 -9.78
C SER A 230 -3.39 22.05 -8.65
N HIS A 231 -2.31 21.68 -7.94
CA HIS A 231 -1.85 22.41 -6.77
C HIS A 231 -0.32 22.50 -6.71
N PRO A 232 0.27 23.59 -6.18
CA PRO A 232 1.72 23.75 -6.07
C PRO A 232 2.43 22.63 -5.30
N THR A 233 1.76 21.98 -4.36
CA THR A 233 2.30 20.83 -3.60
C THR A 233 2.57 19.61 -4.47
N GLY A 234 1.95 19.52 -5.64
CA GLY A 234 2.16 18.47 -6.64
C GLY A 234 3.01 18.89 -7.85
N ALA A 235 3.34 20.17 -7.98
CA ALA A 235 4.06 20.70 -9.13
C ALA A 235 5.45 20.07 -9.27
N GLY A 236 5.80 19.63 -10.48
CA GLY A 236 7.10 19.00 -10.76
C GLY A 236 7.31 17.63 -10.12
N ARG A 237 6.28 17.04 -9.49
CA ARG A 237 6.35 15.71 -8.87
C ARG A 237 5.90 14.63 -9.83
N SER A 238 6.64 13.52 -9.84
CA SER A 238 6.18 12.28 -10.46
C SER A 238 5.33 11.47 -9.47
N VAL A 239 4.43 10.67 -10.02
CA VAL A 239 3.62 9.67 -9.33
C VAL A 239 4.04 8.30 -9.84
N ARG A 240 4.14 7.34 -8.92
CA ARG A 240 4.22 5.91 -9.22
C ARG A 240 3.07 5.23 -8.51
N LEU A 241 2.30 4.42 -9.22
CA LEU A 241 1.19 3.64 -8.67
C LEU A 241 1.36 2.18 -9.11
N THR A 242 1.20 1.25 -8.18
CA THR A 242 1.30 -0.17 -8.45
C THR A 242 -0.08 -0.80 -8.36
N LEU A 243 -0.43 -1.58 -9.37
CA LEU A 243 -1.59 -2.46 -9.41
C LEU A 243 -1.12 -3.89 -9.16
N ALA A 244 -1.92 -4.65 -8.41
CA ALA A 244 -1.70 -6.08 -8.22
C ALA A 244 -2.98 -6.86 -8.50
N ARG A 245 -2.83 -8.01 -9.14
CA ARG A 245 -3.92 -8.94 -9.42
C ARG A 245 -4.50 -9.45 -8.11
N TYR A 246 -5.82 -9.45 -8.00
CA TYR A 246 -6.54 -9.82 -6.79
C TYR A 246 -7.50 -10.96 -7.08
N ASP A 247 -7.70 -11.83 -6.09
CA ASP A 247 -8.74 -12.84 -6.09
C ASP A 247 -9.75 -12.47 -4.99
N ARG A 248 -10.90 -11.96 -5.41
CA ARG A 248 -11.99 -11.56 -4.50
C ARG A 248 -12.54 -12.73 -3.70
N SER A 249 -12.54 -13.94 -4.27
CA SER A 249 -13.08 -15.13 -3.60
C SER A 249 -12.20 -15.59 -2.45
N VAL A 250 -10.89 -15.41 -2.61
CA VAL A 250 -9.88 -15.77 -1.61
C VAL A 250 -9.61 -14.62 -0.65
N GLY A 251 -9.76 -13.37 -1.10
CA GLY A 251 -9.36 -12.20 -0.35
C GLY A 251 -7.86 -11.98 -0.32
N ASP A 252 -7.15 -12.34 -1.39
CA ASP A 252 -5.69 -12.23 -1.44
C ASP A 252 -5.21 -11.86 -2.85
N LEU A 253 -3.93 -11.49 -2.98
CA LEU A 253 -3.35 -11.26 -4.30
C LEU A 253 -3.16 -12.58 -5.04
N VAL A 254 -3.27 -12.54 -6.36
CA VAL A 254 -2.81 -13.63 -7.20
C VAL A 254 -1.32 -13.41 -7.45
N TYR A 255 -0.50 -14.28 -6.85
CA TYR A 255 0.95 -14.19 -6.98
C TYR A 255 1.45 -14.81 -8.27
N GLN A 256 2.43 -14.16 -8.89
CA GLN A 256 3.04 -14.64 -10.12
C GLN A 256 3.74 -16.00 -9.88
N PRO A 257 3.37 -17.08 -10.61
CA PRO A 257 4.08 -18.35 -10.54
C PRO A 257 5.50 -18.24 -11.09
N ARG A 258 6.46 -18.99 -10.55
CA ARG A 258 7.87 -18.93 -10.98
C ARG A 258 8.07 -19.32 -12.46
N ASP A 259 7.24 -20.21 -12.98
CA ASP A 259 7.35 -20.78 -14.33
C ASP A 259 6.31 -20.24 -15.32
N TRP A 260 5.63 -19.13 -15.00
CA TRP A 260 4.56 -18.53 -15.80
C TRP A 260 4.93 -18.35 -17.29
N LYS A 261 6.11 -17.76 -17.57
CA LYS A 261 6.58 -17.57 -18.96
C LYS A 261 6.77 -18.89 -19.71
N LYS A 262 7.28 -19.93 -19.03
CA LYS A 262 7.51 -21.24 -19.65
C LYS A 262 6.18 -21.92 -20.01
N LYS A 263 5.12 -21.62 -19.27
CA LYS A 263 3.76 -22.11 -19.50
C LYS A 263 2.98 -21.28 -20.51
N GLY A 264 3.58 -20.24 -21.10
CA GLY A 264 2.89 -19.33 -22.02
C GLY A 264 1.82 -18.46 -21.35
N ASP A 265 1.87 -18.33 -20.03
CA ASP A 265 0.96 -17.50 -19.26
C ASP A 265 1.17 -16.01 -19.62
N ARG A 266 0.08 -15.30 -19.88
CA ARG A 266 0.09 -13.87 -20.24
C ARG A 266 -0.56 -12.99 -19.18
N THR A 267 -0.94 -13.56 -18.04
CA THR A 267 -1.62 -12.86 -16.95
C THR A 267 -0.81 -11.66 -16.47
N THR A 268 -1.45 -10.51 -16.40
CA THR A 268 -0.90 -9.33 -15.73
C THR A 268 -1.06 -9.50 -14.23
N TYR A 269 -0.01 -9.98 -13.57
CA TYR A 269 0.00 -10.13 -12.10
C TYR A 269 0.20 -8.79 -11.37
N THR A 270 0.97 -7.91 -11.98
CA THR A 270 1.35 -6.63 -11.42
C THR A 270 1.60 -5.66 -12.56
N GLN A 271 1.10 -4.43 -12.43
CA GLN A 271 1.34 -3.37 -13.40
C GLN A 271 1.73 -2.10 -12.66
N GLU A 272 2.71 -1.38 -13.21
CA GLU A 272 3.11 -0.09 -12.68
C GLU A 272 2.71 1.03 -13.63
N MET A 273 2.16 2.09 -13.05
CA MET A 273 1.99 3.38 -13.68
C MET A 273 3.12 4.30 -13.23
N VAL A 274 3.78 4.99 -14.16
CA VAL A 274 4.85 5.96 -13.85
C VAL A 274 4.61 7.23 -14.64
N SER A 275 4.31 8.33 -13.96
CA SER A 275 4.13 9.62 -14.61
C SER A 275 5.51 10.12 -15.05
N GLY A 276 5.72 10.24 -16.36
CA GLY A 276 6.99 10.66 -16.94
C GLY A 276 7.08 12.17 -17.14
N ASP A 277 5.98 12.82 -17.47
CA ASP A 277 5.94 14.26 -17.74
C ASP A 277 5.54 15.06 -16.50
N ARG A 278 6.56 15.49 -15.75
CA ARG A 278 6.39 16.30 -14.53
C ARG A 278 5.94 17.74 -14.80
N ARG A 279 5.96 18.18 -16.07
CA ARG A 279 5.52 19.54 -16.49
C ARG A 279 4.06 19.53 -16.92
N ALA A 280 3.52 18.39 -17.35
CA ALA A 280 2.12 18.27 -17.71
C ALA A 280 1.22 18.64 -16.51
N GLY A 281 0.23 19.51 -16.77
CA GLY A 281 -0.84 19.80 -15.82
C GLY A 281 -1.74 18.58 -15.65
N LEU A 282 -1.98 17.86 -16.76
CA LEU A 282 -2.69 16.59 -16.80
C LEU A 282 -1.95 15.60 -17.70
N GLU A 283 -1.56 14.46 -17.13
CA GLU A 283 -0.90 13.37 -17.85
C GLU A 283 -1.80 12.14 -17.83
N VAL A 284 -2.44 11.82 -18.95
CA VAL A 284 -3.32 10.66 -19.13
C VAL A 284 -2.48 9.47 -19.55
N GLN A 285 -2.65 8.34 -18.87
CA GLN A 285 -1.95 7.10 -19.14
C GLN A 285 -2.93 5.99 -19.49
N MET A 286 -2.58 5.20 -20.50
CA MET A 286 -3.30 4.00 -20.89
C MET A 286 -2.46 2.77 -20.56
N LEU A 287 -3.06 1.78 -19.90
CA LEU A 287 -2.38 0.54 -19.54
C LEU A 287 -3.25 -0.65 -19.95
N LYS A 288 -2.68 -1.55 -20.75
CA LYS A 288 -3.29 -2.84 -21.07
C LYS A 288 -3.11 -3.81 -19.92
N LEU A 289 -4.17 -4.53 -19.55
CA LEU A 289 -4.17 -5.56 -18.52
C LEU A 289 -4.95 -6.78 -18.98
N THR A 290 -4.62 -7.97 -18.48
CA THR A 290 -5.54 -9.12 -18.59
C THR A 290 -6.80 -8.91 -17.75
N ALA A 291 -7.96 -9.35 -18.21
CA ALA A 291 -9.24 -9.19 -17.55
C ALA A 291 -9.28 -9.86 -16.16
N GLY A 292 -9.92 -9.21 -15.19
CA GLY A 292 -10.17 -9.66 -13.82
C GLY A 292 -9.96 -8.56 -12.77
N ASP A 293 -9.80 -8.94 -11.50
CA ASP A 293 -9.75 -8.00 -10.38
C ASP A 293 -8.34 -7.47 -10.07
N TYR A 294 -8.25 -6.20 -9.74
CA TYR A 294 -7.01 -5.53 -9.38
C TYR A 294 -7.18 -4.60 -8.19
N VAL A 295 -6.19 -4.57 -7.31
CA VAL A 295 -6.08 -3.59 -6.22
C VAL A 295 -5.07 -2.50 -6.55
N LEU A 296 -5.32 -1.28 -6.06
CA LEU A 296 -4.31 -0.22 -6.01
C LEU A 296 -3.36 -0.51 -4.85
N ASN A 297 -2.38 -1.38 -5.12
CA ASN A 297 -1.50 -1.97 -4.11
C ASN A 297 -0.63 -0.95 -3.39
N GLY A 298 -0.13 0.09 -4.05
CA GLY A 298 0.76 1.05 -3.39
C GLY A 298 1.11 2.21 -4.29
N SER A 299 1.58 3.30 -3.69
CA SER A 299 1.90 4.53 -4.41
C SER A 299 3.10 5.26 -3.81
N GLU A 300 3.77 6.06 -4.64
CA GLU A 300 4.92 6.89 -4.26
C GLU A 300 4.95 8.20 -5.06
N ILE A 301 5.54 9.24 -4.47
CA ILE A 301 5.67 10.56 -5.09
C ILE A 301 7.14 10.96 -5.17
N GLY A 302 7.53 11.62 -6.27
CA GLY A 302 8.88 12.18 -6.43
C GLY A 302 9.90 11.23 -7.02
N GLY A 303 9.46 10.12 -7.63
CA GLY A 303 10.31 9.24 -8.44
C GLY A 303 11.03 8.16 -7.64
N ALA A 304 10.77 8.08 -6.34
CA ALA A 304 11.14 6.93 -5.54
C ALA A 304 10.34 5.68 -5.96
N GLN A 305 10.88 4.51 -5.60
CA GLN A 305 10.19 3.24 -5.80
C GLN A 305 9.08 3.07 -4.77
N VAL A 306 8.01 2.38 -5.16
CA VAL A 306 6.89 2.08 -4.25
C VAL A 306 7.35 1.03 -3.25
N VAL A 307 7.61 1.47 -2.02
CA VAL A 307 7.98 0.60 -0.88
C VAL A 307 6.81 0.40 0.09
N SER A 308 5.64 0.94 -0.24
CA SER A 308 4.39 0.85 0.51
C SER A 308 3.44 -0.18 -0.10
N SER A 309 2.62 -0.80 0.74
CA SER A 309 1.50 -1.64 0.33
C SER A 309 0.24 -1.29 1.13
N ASN A 310 -0.90 -1.15 0.45
CA ASN A 310 -2.22 -0.85 0.99
C ASN A 310 -2.94 -2.13 1.49
N CYS A 311 -2.18 -3.13 1.94
CA CYS A 311 -2.69 -4.45 2.30
C CYS A 311 -3.71 -4.47 3.47
N PHE A 312 -3.77 -3.41 4.29
CA PHE A 312 -4.80 -3.26 5.33
C PHE A 312 -6.12 -2.72 4.79
N GLY A 313 -6.18 -2.36 3.50
CA GLY A 313 -7.38 -1.92 2.82
C GLY A 313 -6.99 -1.13 1.56
N ALA A 314 -7.13 -1.75 0.40
CA ALA A 314 -6.87 -1.12 -0.88
C ALA A 314 -8.18 -0.88 -1.64
N PRO A 315 -8.22 0.12 -2.52
CA PRO A 315 -9.23 0.21 -3.55
C PRO A 315 -9.07 -0.94 -4.54
N VAL A 316 -10.18 -1.55 -4.95
CA VAL A 316 -10.27 -2.66 -5.90
C VAL A 316 -11.22 -2.30 -7.04
N PHE A 317 -10.93 -2.78 -8.25
CA PHE A 317 -11.82 -2.72 -9.41
C PHE A 317 -11.78 -4.04 -10.18
N HIS A 318 -12.82 -4.28 -10.97
CA HIS A 318 -12.88 -5.37 -11.94
C HIS A 318 -12.70 -4.82 -13.36
N LEU A 319 -12.05 -5.59 -14.23
CA LEU A 319 -11.89 -5.28 -15.66
C LEU A 319 -12.35 -6.48 -16.48
N ASP A 320 -13.43 -6.35 -17.25
CA ASP A 320 -13.87 -7.39 -18.17
C ASP A 320 -13.04 -7.38 -19.48
N PRO A 321 -13.02 -8.51 -20.23
CA PRO A 321 -12.39 -8.54 -21.55
C PRO A 321 -12.99 -7.49 -22.50
N GLY A 322 -12.12 -6.76 -23.20
CA GLY A 322 -12.50 -5.72 -24.16
C GLY A 322 -12.89 -4.38 -23.53
N GLU A 323 -12.93 -4.26 -22.20
CA GLU A 323 -13.33 -3.02 -21.55
C GLU A 323 -12.25 -1.93 -21.61
N VAL A 324 -12.73 -0.68 -21.57
CA VAL A 324 -11.91 0.52 -21.42
C VAL A 324 -12.40 1.30 -20.20
N LEU A 325 -11.68 1.18 -19.08
CA LEU A 325 -12.12 1.72 -17.79
C LEU A 325 -11.30 2.93 -17.35
N TYR A 326 -11.97 4.01 -16.95
CA TYR A 326 -11.37 5.15 -16.29
C TYR A 326 -11.29 4.91 -14.78
N ILE A 327 -10.07 4.85 -14.25
CA ILE A 327 -9.79 4.61 -12.83
C ILE A 327 -9.85 5.90 -12.02
N GLY A 328 -9.49 7.05 -12.59
CA GLY A 328 -9.46 8.32 -11.88
C GLY A 328 -8.23 9.18 -12.18
N ASP A 329 -8.23 10.37 -11.59
CA ASP A 329 -7.12 11.31 -11.60
C ASP A 329 -6.44 11.30 -10.22
N PHE A 330 -5.13 11.09 -10.25
CA PHE A 330 -4.30 11.04 -9.06
C PHE A 330 -3.53 12.35 -8.89
N VAL A 331 -3.70 12.98 -7.73
CA VAL A 331 -3.15 14.31 -7.42
C VAL A 331 -1.97 14.15 -6.46
N PRO A 332 -0.72 14.37 -6.87
CA PRO A 332 0.41 14.29 -5.96
C PRO A 332 0.34 15.43 -4.94
N VAL A 333 0.45 15.09 -3.65
CA VAL A 333 0.59 16.05 -2.57
C VAL A 333 1.89 15.77 -1.84
N ALA A 334 2.84 16.70 -1.89
CA ALA A 334 4.14 16.56 -1.23
C ALA A 334 4.31 17.58 -0.11
N ALA A 335 4.52 17.09 1.12
CA ALA A 335 4.81 17.90 2.32
C ALA A 335 3.83 19.06 2.55
N ALA A 336 2.56 18.89 2.17
CA ALA A 336 1.53 19.90 2.38
C ALA A 336 1.15 19.96 3.86
N ARG A 337 0.80 21.14 4.36
CA ARG A 337 0.33 21.29 5.74
C ARG A 337 -1.16 21.00 5.78
N GLY A 338 -1.55 19.90 6.44
CA GLY A 338 -2.94 19.53 6.65
C GLY A 338 -3.67 20.47 7.61
N PRO A 339 -5.00 20.31 7.75
CA PRO A 339 -5.81 21.11 8.69
C PRO A 339 -5.36 20.99 10.15
N ASP A 340 -4.77 19.86 10.52
CA ASP A 340 -4.19 19.60 11.84
C ASP A 340 -2.78 20.18 12.03
N GLY A 341 -2.28 20.92 11.03
CA GLY A 341 -0.94 21.50 11.02
C GLY A 341 0.19 20.53 10.71
N LYS A 342 -0.09 19.22 10.53
CA LYS A 342 0.92 18.20 10.23
C LYS A 342 1.24 18.18 8.74
N LYS A 343 2.44 17.69 8.41
CA LYS A 343 2.84 17.49 7.01
C LYS A 343 2.21 16.21 6.48
N VAL A 344 1.58 16.32 5.33
CA VAL A 344 0.96 15.22 4.59
C VAL A 344 1.71 15.05 3.27
N THR A 345 2.09 13.81 2.98
CA THR A 345 2.60 13.38 1.68
C THR A 345 1.79 12.17 1.25
N GLY A 346 1.29 12.18 0.02
CA GLY A 346 0.54 11.05 -0.52
C GLY A 346 -0.27 11.44 -1.74
N LEU A 347 -1.05 10.48 -2.24
CA LEU A 347 -1.78 10.61 -3.48
C LEU A 347 -3.25 10.92 -3.20
N GLY A 348 -3.69 12.09 -3.62
CA GLY A 348 -5.09 12.45 -3.67
C GLY A 348 -5.80 11.79 -4.85
N TYR A 349 -7.11 11.75 -4.78
CA TYR A 349 -7.97 11.18 -5.83
C TYR A 349 -9.06 12.17 -6.19
N VAL A 350 -9.30 12.35 -7.49
CA VAL A 350 -10.49 13.00 -8.03
C VAL A 350 -10.98 12.26 -9.27
N SER A 351 -12.28 12.40 -9.60
CA SER A 351 -12.86 11.83 -10.81
C SER A 351 -13.18 12.95 -11.81
N ARG A 352 -12.49 12.93 -12.95
CA ARG A 352 -12.57 13.91 -14.04
C ARG A 352 -12.53 13.21 -15.40
N LEU A 353 -13.43 12.23 -15.56
CA LEU A 353 -13.54 11.36 -16.74
C LEU A 353 -13.46 12.14 -18.07
N GLU A 354 -14.22 13.23 -18.19
CA GLU A 354 -14.32 13.98 -19.45
C GLU A 354 -13.00 14.67 -19.86
N ASP A 355 -12.15 15.04 -18.89
CA ASP A 355 -10.83 15.59 -19.20
C ASP A 355 -9.93 14.53 -19.83
N SER A 356 -9.92 13.33 -19.24
CA SER A 356 -9.18 12.19 -19.77
C SER A 356 -9.73 11.73 -21.13
N ARG A 357 -11.06 11.67 -21.28
CA ARG A 357 -11.72 11.31 -22.54
C ARG A 357 -11.34 12.27 -23.66
N ARG A 358 -11.37 13.58 -23.40
CA ARG A 358 -10.99 14.62 -24.38
C ARG A 358 -9.55 14.44 -24.86
N ILE A 359 -8.60 14.25 -23.95
CA ILE A 359 -7.19 14.07 -24.30
C ILE A 359 -7.00 12.78 -25.10
N LEU A 360 -7.64 11.70 -24.64
CA LEU A 360 -7.59 10.39 -25.29
C LEU A 360 -8.15 10.44 -26.71
N ALA A 361 -9.25 11.16 -26.94
CA ALA A 361 -9.91 11.25 -28.24
C ALA A 361 -9.03 11.84 -29.36
N ARG A 362 -7.99 12.61 -29.02
CA ARG A 362 -7.06 13.21 -29.99
C ARG A 362 -6.20 12.18 -30.71
N ALA A 363 -5.93 11.05 -30.06
CA ALA A 363 -5.02 10.01 -30.55
C ALA A 363 -5.67 8.61 -30.62
N GLN A 364 -6.69 8.36 -29.80
CA GLN A 364 -7.38 7.08 -29.65
C GLN A 364 -8.90 7.29 -29.59
N PRO A 365 -9.53 7.79 -30.67
CA PRO A 365 -10.96 8.14 -30.68
C PRO A 365 -11.87 6.94 -30.32
N THR A 366 -11.54 5.73 -30.77
CA THR A 366 -12.30 4.52 -30.44
C THR A 366 -12.23 4.17 -28.96
N LEU A 367 -11.05 4.24 -28.34
CA LEU A 367 -10.93 4.02 -26.88
C LEU A 367 -11.63 5.12 -26.09
N ALA A 368 -11.53 6.37 -26.53
CA ALA A 368 -12.22 7.49 -25.89
C ALA A 368 -13.74 7.31 -25.90
N ALA A 369 -14.31 6.82 -27.01
CA ALA A 369 -15.73 6.51 -27.12
C ALA A 369 -16.15 5.33 -26.21
N ALA A 370 -15.28 4.34 -26.03
CA ALA A 370 -15.53 3.19 -25.15
C ALA A 370 -15.27 3.48 -23.66
N LEU A 371 -14.61 4.59 -23.34
CA LEU A 371 -14.16 4.91 -21.98
C LEU A 371 -15.34 5.15 -21.03
N LYS A 372 -15.44 4.31 -20.00
CA LYS A 372 -16.45 4.41 -18.92
C LYS A 372 -15.79 4.44 -17.54
N PRO A 373 -16.42 5.04 -16.52
CA PRO A 373 -15.86 5.01 -15.17
C PRO A 373 -15.79 3.57 -14.62
N ALA A 374 -14.71 3.24 -13.94
CA ALA A 374 -14.60 1.99 -13.20
C ALA A 374 -15.49 1.99 -11.96
N LYS A 375 -16.05 0.83 -11.61
CA LYS A 375 -16.61 0.62 -10.28
C LYS A 375 -15.46 0.34 -9.30
N LEU A 376 -15.20 1.30 -8.41
CA LEU A 376 -14.21 1.19 -7.35
C LEU A 376 -14.88 0.83 -6.04
N GLU A 377 -14.25 -0.07 -5.29
CA GLU A 377 -14.65 -0.46 -3.94
C GLU A 377 -13.42 -0.40 -3.03
N ASN A 378 -13.55 0.05 -1.79
CA ASN A 378 -12.49 0.20 -0.81
C ASN A 378 -12.34 -1.03 0.08
N ARG A 379 -11.26 -1.08 0.87
CA ARG A 379 -11.05 -2.05 1.95
C ARG A 379 -10.84 -3.50 1.51
N ALA A 380 -10.37 -3.73 0.27
CA ALA A 380 -9.83 -5.04 -0.08
C ALA A 380 -8.55 -5.29 0.74
N THR A 381 -8.52 -6.32 1.58
CA THR A 381 -7.34 -6.71 2.36
C THR A 381 -6.66 -7.90 1.71
N TYR A 382 -5.35 -8.05 1.90
CA TYR A 382 -4.58 -9.17 1.36
C TYR A 382 -3.31 -9.37 2.18
N ALA A 383 -2.51 -10.39 1.84
CA ALA A 383 -1.31 -10.71 2.58
C ALA A 383 -0.27 -9.57 2.49
N CYS A 384 0.10 -9.03 3.64
CA CYS A 384 0.99 -7.87 3.74
C CYS A 384 2.46 -8.26 3.54
N SER A 385 3.09 -7.67 2.52
CA SER A 385 4.53 -7.79 2.27
C SER A 385 5.07 -6.50 1.65
N ALA A 386 5.53 -5.57 2.49
CA ALA A 386 6.17 -4.32 2.08
C ALA A 386 6.98 -3.72 3.24
N VAL A 387 7.77 -2.68 2.96
CA VAL A 387 8.45 -1.92 4.02
C VAL A 387 7.41 -1.19 4.86
N ASN A 388 6.53 -0.44 4.20
CA ASN A 388 5.41 0.27 4.82
C ASN A 388 4.09 -0.44 4.50
N MET A 389 3.29 -0.74 5.51
CA MET A 389 1.98 -1.37 5.35
C MET A 389 0.89 -0.39 5.77
N ASP A 390 -0.09 -0.18 4.90
CA ASP A 390 -1.09 0.85 5.06
C ASP A 390 -2.47 0.47 4.48
N ARG A 391 -3.40 1.41 4.54
CA ARG A 391 -4.71 1.45 3.91
C ARG A 391 -4.86 2.77 3.16
N TRP A 392 -5.53 2.69 2.01
CA TRP A 392 -5.92 3.84 1.22
C TRP A 392 -7.38 3.68 0.76
N ASP A 393 -8.15 4.75 0.87
CA ASP A 393 -9.54 4.78 0.44
C ASP A 393 -9.73 5.81 -0.68
N ILE A 394 -10.54 5.44 -1.67
CA ILE A 394 -11.10 6.36 -2.66
C ILE A 394 -12.33 7.05 -2.05
N PRO A 395 -12.35 8.39 -1.94
CA PRO A 395 -13.52 9.10 -1.42
C PRO A 395 -14.80 8.76 -2.19
N GLY A 396 -15.85 8.37 -1.47
CA GLY A 396 -17.16 8.04 -2.04
C GLY A 396 -17.31 6.64 -2.63
N ALA A 397 -16.24 5.84 -2.69
CA ALA A 397 -16.35 4.44 -3.12
C ALA A 397 -16.94 3.54 -2.02
N GLU A 398 -17.74 2.55 -2.43
CA GLU A 398 -18.36 1.56 -1.55
C GLU A 398 -17.30 0.71 -0.83
N THR A 399 -17.68 0.00 0.24
CA THR A 399 -16.80 -1.00 0.84
C THR A 399 -16.90 -2.31 0.06
N ALA A 400 -15.77 -2.87 -0.33
CA ALA A 400 -15.70 -4.18 -0.96
C ALA A 400 -16.33 -5.24 -0.04
N SER A 401 -17.08 -6.15 -0.63
CA SER A 401 -17.65 -7.28 0.13
C SER A 401 -16.52 -8.12 0.73
N ALA A 402 -16.68 -8.53 1.98
CA ALA A 402 -15.74 -9.43 2.61
C ALA A 402 -15.69 -10.75 1.82
N PRO A 403 -14.50 -11.37 1.65
CA PRO A 403 -14.40 -12.69 1.06
C PRO A 403 -15.27 -13.65 1.88
N VAL A 404 -16.06 -14.49 1.20
CA VAL A 404 -16.74 -15.59 1.88
C VAL A 404 -15.64 -16.59 2.27
N PRO A 405 -15.45 -16.91 3.55
CA PRO A 405 -14.43 -17.88 3.94
C PRO A 405 -14.67 -19.18 3.18
N ALA A 406 -13.66 -19.65 2.44
CA ALA A 406 -13.73 -20.92 1.76
C ALA A 406 -14.05 -22.01 2.80
N ALA A 407 -15.16 -22.73 2.60
CA ALA A 407 -15.53 -23.88 3.42
C ALA A 407 -14.39 -24.90 3.37
N GLY A 408 -13.58 -24.99 4.42
CA GLY A 408 -12.45 -25.92 4.47
C GLY A 408 -11.31 -25.56 5.42
N ALA A 409 -11.23 -24.33 5.92
CA ALA A 409 -10.26 -23.96 6.96
C ALA A 409 -10.75 -24.37 8.37
N VAL A 410 -11.09 -25.64 8.56
CA VAL A 410 -11.23 -26.21 9.91
C VAL A 410 -9.85 -26.72 10.31
N VAL A 411 -9.16 -25.94 11.14
CA VAL A 411 -7.98 -26.44 11.85
C VAL A 411 -8.50 -27.43 12.88
N SER A 412 -8.35 -28.72 12.59
CA SER A 412 -8.60 -29.80 13.54
C SER A 412 -7.62 -29.67 14.70
N ALA A 413 -8.00 -28.94 15.75
CA ALA A 413 -7.37 -29.07 17.05
C ALA A 413 -7.73 -30.45 17.58
N THR A 414 -6.84 -31.42 17.37
CA THR A 414 -6.91 -32.69 18.10
C THR A 414 -6.19 -32.47 19.42
N PRO A 415 -6.85 -32.54 20.58
CA PRO A 415 -6.16 -32.50 21.85
C PRO A 415 -5.45 -33.84 22.03
N SER A 416 -4.12 -33.81 22.10
CA SER A 416 -3.34 -34.95 22.59
C SER A 416 -3.55 -35.03 24.10
N SER A 417 -4.25 -36.08 24.52
CA SER A 417 -4.38 -36.54 25.91
C SER A 417 -3.04 -36.90 26.54
#